data_AF-A0A9N9FVM2-F1
#
_entry.id   AF-A0A9N9FVM2-F1
#
_cell.length_a   1.000
_cell.length_b   1.000
_cell.length_c   1.000
_cell.angle_alpha   90.00
_cell.angle_beta   90.00
_cell.angle_gamma   90.00
#
_symmetry.space_group_name_H-M   'P 1'
#
loop_
_entity.id
_entity.type
_entity.pdbx_description
1 polymer ?
#
loop_
_entity_poly.entity_id
_entity_poly.type
_entity_poly.pdbx_seq_one_letter_code
_entity_poly.pdbx_strand_id
1 'polypeptide(L)'
;MGASKTAGPVATGAVGIFVYHIRDQKQSLVFLWSVSFDYNLYDNWWDLKIYDGFIEADYDLYKEMYYGSPHKGDSLTYKGNLNFGWRYQGSMGHSGTPSTRIEIL
;
A
#
# COMPACT_ATOMS: atom_id res chain seq x y z
N MET A 1 0.99 14.63 -9.58
CA MET A 1 -0.24 14.49 -8.78
C MET A 1 -0.26 13.07 -8.21
N GLY A 2 -0.59 12.89 -6.93
CA GLY A 2 -0.69 11.58 -6.27
C GLY A 2 -2.13 11.28 -5.89
N ALA A 3 -2.39 10.10 -5.31
CA ALA A 3 -3.71 9.75 -4.80
C ALA A 3 -4.17 10.77 -3.73
N SER A 4 -5.40 11.28 -3.84
CA SER A 4 -5.98 12.22 -2.89
C SER A 4 -7.43 11.86 -2.60
N LYS A 5 -7.94 12.32 -1.45
CA LYS A 5 -9.35 12.16 -1.10
C LYS A 5 -10.26 12.88 -2.11
N THR A 6 -11.52 12.44 -2.17
CA THR A 6 -12.58 13.12 -2.91
C THR A 6 -12.73 14.56 -2.43
N ALA A 7 -12.87 15.50 -3.36
CA ALA A 7 -13.06 16.92 -3.05
C ALA A 7 -14.49 17.18 -2.54
N GLY A 8 -14.65 18.23 -1.72
CA GLY A 8 -15.94 18.63 -1.15
C GLY A 8 -16.11 18.22 0.32
N PRO A 9 -17.32 18.43 0.89
CA PRO A 9 -17.59 18.20 2.30
C PRO A 9 -17.82 16.71 2.60
N VAL A 10 -16.80 15.89 2.36
CA VAL A 10 -16.81 14.44 2.60
C VAL A 10 -15.72 14.05 3.59
N ALA A 11 -16.10 13.26 4.59
CA ALA A 11 -15.22 12.78 5.64
C ALA A 11 -14.53 11.46 5.24
N THR A 12 -13.86 11.46 4.08
CA THR A 12 -13.19 10.29 3.51
C THR A 12 -11.69 10.47 3.40
N GLY A 13 -10.96 9.39 3.66
CA GLY A 13 -9.52 9.31 3.45
C GLY A 13 -9.14 9.09 1.98
N ALA A 14 -7.88 8.70 1.75
CA ALA A 14 -7.41 8.22 0.46
C ALA A 14 -6.88 6.79 0.64
N VAL A 15 -7.61 5.82 0.10
CA VAL A 15 -7.33 4.40 0.30
C VAL A 15 -7.42 3.69 -1.05
N GLY A 16 -6.48 2.79 -1.33
CA GLY A 16 -6.51 2.00 -2.55
C GLY A 16 -5.33 1.07 -2.68
N ILE A 17 -5.36 0.28 -3.76
CA ILE A 17 -4.23 -0.51 -4.24
C ILE A 17 -3.83 -0.06 -5.64
N PHE A 18 -2.59 -0.32 -6.02
CA PHE A 18 -2.19 -0.35 -7.42
C PHE A 18 -1.46 -1.66 -7.71
N VAL A 19 -1.52 -2.07 -8.97
CA VAL A 19 -0.79 -3.23 -9.47
C VAL A 19 0.20 -2.80 -10.54
N TYR A 20 1.44 -3.27 -10.44
CA TYR A 20 2.50 -3.05 -11.42
C TYR A 20 2.99 -4.40 -11.94
N HIS A 21 2.89 -4.62 -13.25
CA HIS A 21 3.33 -5.86 -13.88
C HIS A 21 4.83 -5.86 -14.20
N ILE A 22 5.55 -6.81 -13.60
CA ILE A 22 6.95 -7.07 -13.87
C ILE A 22 7.02 -8.08 -15.01
N ARG A 23 7.03 -7.57 -16.26
CA ARG A 23 6.85 -8.39 -17.47
C ARG A 23 7.87 -9.51 -17.62
N ASP A 24 9.14 -9.24 -17.35
CA ASP A 24 10.23 -10.21 -17.55
C ASP A 24 10.14 -11.41 -16.60
N GLN A 25 9.54 -11.22 -15.42
CA GLN A 25 9.33 -12.28 -14.43
C GLN A 25 7.92 -12.86 -14.47
N LYS A 26 7.03 -12.32 -15.31
CA LYS A 26 5.59 -12.64 -15.32
C LYS A 26 4.97 -12.54 -13.94
N GLN A 27 5.30 -11.49 -13.19
CA GLN A 27 4.84 -11.26 -11.82
C GLN A 27 4.07 -9.95 -11.72
N SER A 28 3.32 -9.80 -10.63
CA SER A 28 2.62 -8.56 -10.29
C SER A 28 3.03 -8.08 -8.91
N LEU A 29 3.49 -6.84 -8.84
CA LEU A 29 3.68 -6.12 -7.60
C LEU A 29 2.38 -5.41 -7.23
N VAL A 30 1.90 -5.66 -6.02
CA VAL A 30 0.70 -5.02 -5.48
C VAL A 30 1.10 -4.18 -4.29
N PHE A 31 0.67 -2.92 -4.30
CA PHE A 31 0.93 -2.00 -3.21
C PHE A 31 -0.39 -1.41 -2.70
N LEU A 32 -0.57 -1.43 -1.38
CA LEU A 32 -1.69 -0.84 -0.66
C LEU A 32 -1.24 0.46 0.01
N TRP A 33 -2.08 1.49 -0.07
CA TRP A 33 -2.02 2.64 0.83
C TRP A 33 -3.39 2.89 1.45
N SER A 34 -3.38 3.30 2.72
CA SER A 34 -4.55 3.79 3.43
C SER A 34 -4.17 5.02 4.24
N VAL A 35 -4.73 6.15 3.86
CA VAL A 35 -4.60 7.42 4.59
C VAL A 35 -5.95 7.75 5.21
N SER A 36 -6.03 7.67 6.53
CA SER A 36 -7.28 7.86 7.27
C SER A 36 -7.73 9.32 7.29
N PHE A 37 -9.05 9.56 7.36
CA PHE A 37 -9.60 10.91 7.58
C PHE A 37 -9.62 11.27 9.06
N ASP A 38 -10.04 10.32 9.91
CA ASP A 38 -10.16 10.52 11.36
C ASP A 38 -9.09 9.72 12.12
N TYR A 39 -8.09 10.44 12.62
CA TYR A 39 -6.97 9.87 13.36
C TYR A 39 -7.27 9.57 14.83
N ASN A 40 -8.44 9.94 15.34
CA ASN A 40 -8.84 9.55 16.70
C ASN A 40 -9.21 8.06 16.77
N LEU A 41 -9.65 7.48 15.65
CA LEU A 41 -10.14 6.10 15.56
C LEU A 41 -9.27 5.22 14.66
N TYR A 42 -8.53 5.81 13.72
CA TYR A 42 -7.81 5.07 12.69
C TYR A 42 -6.39 5.59 12.48
N ASP A 43 -5.53 4.71 11.96
CA ASP A 43 -4.16 5.04 11.57
C ASP A 43 -3.98 4.98 10.05
N ASN A 44 -2.84 5.44 9.57
CA ASN A 44 -2.40 5.13 8.21
C ASN A 44 -1.90 3.69 8.13
N TRP A 45 -2.05 3.05 6.97
CA TRP A 45 -1.59 1.67 6.72
C TRP A 45 -1.03 1.53 5.32
N TRP A 46 -0.08 0.62 5.14
CA TRP A 46 0.45 0.25 3.83
C TRP A 46 0.90 -1.21 3.80
N ASP A 47 0.92 -1.81 2.62
CA ASP A 47 1.43 -3.16 2.43
C ASP A 47 1.99 -3.33 1.00
N LEU A 48 2.85 -4.33 0.82
CA LEU A 48 3.51 -4.65 -0.43
C LEU A 48 3.63 -6.17 -0.59
N LYS A 49 3.16 -6.69 -1.72
CA LYS A 49 3.27 -8.12 -2.05
C LYS A 49 3.65 -8.33 -3.52
N ILE A 50 4.26 -9.49 -3.80
CA ILE A 50 4.49 -9.99 -5.17
C ILE A 50 3.65 -11.24 -5.38
N TYR A 51 2.93 -11.29 -6.48
CA TYR A 51 2.13 -12.42 -6.94
C TYR A 51 2.72 -13.00 -8.23
N ASP A 52 2.54 -14.31 -8.41
CA ASP A 52 2.81 -14.95 -9.69
C ASP A 52 1.72 -14.55 -10.71
N GLY A 53 2.11 -14.37 -11.96
CA GLY A 53 1.22 -13.97 -13.04
C GLY A 53 0.89 -12.48 -13.08
N PHE A 54 0.06 -12.12 -14.07
CA PHE A 54 -0.52 -10.79 -14.22
C PHE A 54 -1.91 -10.80 -13.59
N ILE A 55 -2.05 -10.11 -12.46
CA ILE A 55 -3.30 -9.98 -11.73
C ILE A 55 -3.83 -8.56 -11.85
N GLU A 56 -5.15 -8.39 -11.84
CA GLU A 56 -5.76 -7.07 -11.94
C GLU A 56 -6.09 -6.50 -10.55
N ALA A 57 -6.15 -5.18 -10.45
CA ALA A 57 -6.60 -4.52 -9.24
C ALA A 57 -8.12 -4.70 -9.09
N ASP A 58 -8.56 -5.34 -8.01
CA ASP A 58 -9.98 -5.46 -7.68
C ASP A 58 -10.24 -5.27 -6.17
N TYR A 59 -11.52 -5.31 -5.79
CA TYR A 59 -11.94 -5.13 -4.41
C TYR A 59 -11.57 -6.30 -3.50
N ASP A 60 -11.48 -7.52 -4.03
CA ASP A 60 -11.12 -8.69 -3.24
C ASP A 60 -9.62 -8.68 -2.90
N LEU A 61 -8.77 -8.33 -3.86
CA LEU A 61 -7.35 -8.10 -3.67
C LEU A 61 -7.09 -6.95 -2.68
N TYR A 62 -7.86 -5.86 -2.77
CA TYR A 62 -7.79 -4.78 -1.78
C TYR A 62 -8.06 -5.28 -0.36
N LYS A 63 -9.13 -6.07 -0.15
CA LYS A 63 -9.46 -6.63 1.17
C LYS A 63 -8.37 -7.57 1.67
N GLU A 64 -7.81 -8.40 0.79
CA GLU A 64 -6.71 -9.31 1.15
C GLU A 64 -5.47 -8.54 1.65
N MET A 65 -5.11 -7.45 0.96
CA MET A 65 -4.00 -6.59 1.38
C MET A 65 -4.33 -5.87 2.70
N TYR A 66 -5.52 -5.29 2.82
CA TYR A 66 -5.90 -4.46 3.96
C TYR A 66 -6.13 -5.24 5.26
N TYR A 67 -6.77 -6.42 5.19
CA TYR A 67 -7.09 -7.25 6.35
C TYR A 67 -6.05 -8.34 6.63
N GLY A 68 -5.00 -8.42 5.83
CA GLY A 68 -3.91 -9.39 6.03
C GLY A 68 -3.05 -9.00 7.23
N SER A 69 -1.96 -8.28 6.98
CA SER A 69 -1.05 -7.79 8.02
C SER A 69 -0.29 -6.55 7.53
N PRO A 70 -0.98 -5.46 7.18
CA PRO A 70 -0.33 -4.26 6.69
C PRO A 70 0.53 -3.62 7.78
N HIS A 71 1.55 -2.89 7.34
CA HIS A 71 2.36 -2.05 8.20
C HIS A 71 1.64 -0.76 8.54
N LYS A 72 1.87 -0.26 9.75
CA LYS A 72 1.37 1.03 10.16
C LYS A 72 2.17 2.14 9.48
N GLY A 73 1.48 3.20 9.08
CA GLY A 73 2.11 4.45 8.67
C GLY A 73 2.50 5.25 9.91
N ASP A 74 3.60 4.86 10.55
CA ASP A 74 4.11 5.45 11.79
C ASP A 74 5.50 6.11 11.61
N SER A 75 5.93 6.29 10.37
CA SER A 75 7.25 6.79 9.96
C SER A 75 8.43 5.86 10.29
N LEU A 76 8.19 4.66 10.80
CA LEU A 76 9.24 3.65 10.98
C LEU A 76 9.60 2.99 9.65
N THR A 77 10.81 2.45 9.62
CA THR A 77 11.29 1.67 8.47
C THR A 77 11.05 0.18 8.71
N TYR A 78 10.30 -0.44 7.81
CA TYR A 78 10.03 -1.86 7.77
C TYR A 78 10.89 -2.51 6.70
N LYS A 79 11.31 -3.75 6.96
CA LYS A 79 12.03 -4.60 6.00
C LYS A 79 11.44 -5.99 6.04
N GLY A 80 11.42 -6.66 4.90
CA GLY A 80 10.91 -8.01 4.82
C GLY A 80 11.28 -8.71 3.54
N ASN A 81 11.01 -10.02 3.54
CA ASN A 81 11.05 -10.83 2.33
C ASN A 81 9.67 -10.78 1.67
N LEU A 82 9.66 -10.76 0.35
CA LEU A 82 8.47 -10.99 -0.47
C LEU A 82 8.58 -12.38 -1.12
N ASN A 83 7.51 -12.80 -1.79
CA ASN A 83 7.55 -14.02 -2.59
C ASN A 83 8.65 -13.95 -3.67
N PHE A 84 9.05 -15.11 -4.20
CA PHE A 84 10.01 -15.24 -5.30
C PHE A 84 11.41 -14.66 -5.03
N GLY A 85 11.80 -14.55 -3.75
CA GLY A 85 13.14 -14.16 -3.33
C GLY A 85 13.40 -12.65 -3.32
N TRP A 86 12.41 -11.84 -3.69
CA TRP A 86 12.46 -10.40 -3.58
C TRP A 86 12.51 -9.95 -2.11
N ARG A 87 13.13 -8.79 -1.87
CA ARG A 87 13.15 -8.16 -0.56
C ARG A 87 12.69 -6.71 -0.68
N TYR A 88 12.26 -6.13 0.43
CA TYR A 88 11.94 -4.71 0.46
C TYR A 88 12.45 -4.02 1.73
N GLN A 89 12.60 -2.71 1.59
CA GLN A 89 12.66 -1.77 2.69
C GLN A 89 11.66 -0.65 2.40
N GLY A 90 10.83 -0.27 3.37
CA GLY A 90 9.83 0.76 3.16
C GLY A 90 9.40 1.50 4.42
N SER A 91 8.82 2.68 4.24
CA SER A 91 8.24 3.49 5.30
C SER A 91 7.10 4.36 4.78
N MET A 92 6.15 4.70 5.67
CA MET A 92 5.04 5.60 5.39
C MET A 92 4.85 6.57 6.57
N GLY A 93 4.65 7.85 6.27
CA GLY A 93 4.36 8.86 7.29
C GLY A 93 3.00 8.69 7.97
N HIS A 94 2.87 9.28 9.16
CA HIS A 94 1.64 9.20 9.98
C HIS A 94 0.61 10.31 9.71
N SER A 95 0.99 11.38 9.00
CA SER A 95 0.10 12.53 8.77
C SER A 95 -0.96 12.27 7.69
N GLY A 96 -1.92 13.19 7.57
CA GLY A 96 -2.91 13.22 6.47
C GLY A 96 -2.34 13.58 5.09
N THR A 97 -1.05 13.91 5.01
CA THR A 97 -0.30 14.11 3.76
C THR A 97 1.00 13.30 3.81
N PRO A 98 0.92 11.97 3.90
CA PRO A 98 2.09 11.16 4.17
C PRO A 98 2.96 11.01 2.92
N SER A 99 4.27 10.90 3.14
CA SER A 99 5.19 10.37 2.13
C SER A 99 5.38 8.88 2.37
N THR A 100 5.27 8.08 1.30
CA THR A 100 5.61 6.66 1.32
C THR A 100 6.80 6.42 0.41
N ARG A 101 7.82 5.71 0.90
CA ARG A 101 9.01 5.34 0.13
C ARG A 101 9.24 3.84 0.27
N ILE A 102 9.34 3.16 -0.88
CA ILE A 102 9.58 1.73 -0.97
C ILE A 102 10.79 1.49 -1.87
N GLU A 103 11.70 0.64 -1.42
CA GLU A 103 12.84 0.13 -2.19
C GLU A 103 12.72 -1.39 -2.28
N ILE A 104 12.85 -1.93 -3.48
CA ILE A 104 12.75 -3.37 -3.78
C ILE A 104 14.13 -3.84 -4.20
N LEU A 105 14.56 -4.97 -3.64
CA LEU A 105 15.91 -5.52 -3.71
C LEU A 105 15.91 -6.97 -4.20
#